data_AF-A0A934YLA0-F1
#
_entry.id   AF-A0A934YLA0-F1
#
_cell.length_a   1.000
_cell.length_b   1.000
_cell.length_c   1.000
_cell.angle_alpha   90.00
_cell.angle_beta   90.00
_cell.angle_gamma   90.00
#
_symmetry.space_group_name_H-M   'P 1'
#
loop_
_entity.id
_entity.type
_entity.pdbx_description
1 polymer ?
#
loop_
_entity_poly.entity_id
_entity_poly.type
_entity_poly.pdbx_seq_one_letter_code
_entity_poly.pdbx_strand_id
1 'polypeptide(L)'
;MDSMARRRMSRSAVLCTSFALALGACAPAEVAPPPKLAAPEVTPPPPVSAPPPAPPPTPDPFAVKGPFRGAPIAAAPATDVSSVVADEERGHGRWRGVIPAAPASCRPYLAKAAPKTNIVCDKLAPSAVGAKDGAASLLVDALSQDDPLKRDAALREAGACKGVSPAEIAALRALLAPPECGDAIVAPLLARPAEVATLDRGLAHTLAGLWIAGKLARAVGALPPVRPPFSKESLLKFTRGPLRDWFTAQGAAIEDLAKIGVKLEGHGRALVAVEAGIADMRFVDRVREVPMPPEWKKDPEISGVYQQSLDQAMEPRKQRGRDAALVGLADAAALGIVQDARIGRARDVLSKLFGGSRVDALDGLMLPPAPTATPAPSSPSAWAEPLVAKLPLPFGERILAGVVSQDDSWLLASCQPGLRASTRRLMATPKAGLSPVVLERVVRGRVELGRAYFRGVELDQVLELASREPARFESPEMRLYLALALALRFGPDDAAAMMHAPSPAALELRHTEALDQLAAGTGPYAGEAAFDAAWLRQLSPPEGVTAAWFTDVSARFRDAKSKLRAPEAKARAAERADVAEAIAKTLR
;
A
#
# COMPACT_ATOMS: atom_id res chain seq x y z
N MET A 1 -18.23 39.12 46.46
CA MET A 1 -17.17 38.90 47.47
C MET A 1 -16.30 37.78 46.92
N ASP A 2 -15.56 38.11 45.85
CA ASP A 2 -14.07 38.27 45.82
C ASP A 2 -13.39 36.88 45.74
N SER A 3 -12.53 36.52 44.79
CA SER A 3 -11.71 37.22 43.79
C SER A 3 -11.24 36.15 42.77
N MET A 4 -11.55 36.24 41.46
CA MET A 4 -10.75 36.79 40.34
C MET A 4 -9.26 36.38 40.22
N ALA A 5 -8.93 35.58 39.18
CA ALA A 5 -7.86 35.81 38.19
C ALA A 5 -7.77 34.65 37.15
N ARG A 6 -8.30 34.82 35.92
CA ARG A 6 -7.59 35.02 34.62
C ARG A 6 -6.57 33.92 34.25
N ARG A 7 -6.61 33.27 33.09
CA ARG A 7 -6.38 33.82 31.72
C ARG A 7 -6.86 32.79 30.66
N ARG A 8 -7.75 33.19 29.73
CA ARG A 8 -7.54 33.66 28.33
C ARG A 8 -7.56 32.56 27.27
N MET A 9 -8.60 32.68 26.44
CA MET A 9 -8.79 32.09 25.11
C MET A 9 -7.55 32.25 24.23
N SER A 10 -7.16 31.18 23.53
CA SER A 10 -6.37 31.28 22.30
C SER A 10 -7.23 30.80 21.14
N ARG A 11 -7.59 31.76 20.28
CA ARG A 11 -8.14 31.53 18.94
C ARG A 11 -6.97 31.08 18.07
N SER A 12 -6.97 29.84 17.60
CA SER A 12 -6.02 29.42 16.57
C SER A 12 -6.41 30.01 15.22
N ALA A 13 -5.50 30.83 14.69
CA ALA A 13 -5.64 31.62 13.50
C ALA A 13 -5.75 30.77 12.23
N VAL A 14 -6.69 31.16 11.38
CA VAL A 14 -6.76 30.79 9.96
C VAL A 14 -5.58 31.46 9.27
N LEU A 15 -4.56 30.68 8.88
CA LEU A 15 -3.49 31.15 7.99
C LEU A 15 -4.03 31.24 6.56
N CYS A 16 -4.52 32.43 6.19
CA CYS A 16 -4.54 32.90 4.82
C CYS A 16 -3.12 33.26 4.41
N THR A 17 -2.43 32.38 3.69
CA THR A 17 -1.13 32.74 3.07
C THR A 17 -1.38 33.36 1.70
N SER A 18 -1.16 34.67 1.66
CA SER A 18 -1.11 35.49 0.46
C SER A 18 0.09 35.09 -0.41
N PHE A 19 -0.14 35.01 -1.73
CA PHE A 19 0.91 34.97 -2.76
C PHE A 19 1.77 36.25 -2.67
N ALA A 20 3.05 36.11 -2.32
CA ALA A 20 4.05 37.16 -2.50
C ALA A 20 5.43 36.53 -2.78
N LEU A 21 5.93 36.77 -3.99
CA LEU A 21 7.30 36.49 -4.44
C LEU A 21 8.29 37.46 -3.77
N ALA A 22 9.44 36.94 -3.30
CA ALA A 22 10.61 37.76 -2.97
C ALA A 22 11.91 37.00 -3.29
N LEU A 23 12.80 37.67 -4.01
CA LEU A 23 14.13 37.28 -4.48
C LEU A 23 15.24 37.85 -3.56
N GLY A 24 16.41 37.18 -3.54
CA GLY A 24 17.71 37.69 -3.05
C GLY A 24 18.13 37.17 -1.67
N ALA A 25 19.40 36.89 -1.33
CA ALA A 25 20.70 36.95 -2.01
C ALA A 25 21.76 36.16 -1.17
N CYS A 26 22.90 35.80 -1.79
CA CYS A 26 24.14 35.22 -1.21
C CYS A 26 24.77 36.12 -0.10
N ALA A 27 25.75 35.76 0.74
CA ALA A 27 26.84 34.76 0.88
C ALA A 27 27.31 34.81 2.38
N PRO A 28 28.54 34.41 2.82
CA PRO A 28 29.58 33.51 2.28
C PRO A 28 30.05 32.41 3.29
N ALA A 29 31.01 31.60 2.81
CA ALA A 29 31.71 30.51 3.48
C ALA A 29 32.67 30.95 4.60
N GLU A 30 32.91 30.05 5.57
CA GLU A 30 33.95 30.18 6.59
C GLU A 30 34.89 28.95 6.58
N VAL A 31 36.11 29.21 7.06
CA VAL A 31 37.39 28.63 6.65
C VAL A 31 37.75 27.38 7.47
N ALA A 32 38.37 26.40 6.79
CA ALA A 32 38.92 25.19 7.39
C ALA A 32 40.25 25.46 8.13
N PRO A 33 40.50 24.81 9.28
CA PRO A 33 41.80 24.86 9.94
C PRO A 33 42.83 23.90 9.29
N PRO A 34 44.14 24.24 9.37
CA PRO A 34 45.24 23.56 8.67
C PRO A 34 45.65 22.20 9.29
N PRO A 35 46.39 21.37 8.53
CA PRO A 35 46.71 19.99 8.88
C PRO A 35 47.80 19.88 9.96
N LYS A 36 47.66 18.89 10.85
CA LYS A 36 48.72 18.52 11.80
C LYS A 36 49.70 17.54 11.15
N LEU A 37 50.97 17.91 11.23
CA LEU A 37 52.16 17.17 10.80
C LEU A 37 52.30 15.83 11.52
N ALA A 38 52.60 14.79 10.74
CA ALA A 38 53.02 13.48 11.20
C ALA A 38 54.45 13.52 11.80
N ALA A 39 54.67 12.69 12.80
CA ALA A 39 55.99 12.40 13.38
C ALA A 39 56.17 10.86 13.44
N PRO A 40 57.41 10.37 13.52
CA PRO A 40 57.90 9.29 12.66
C PRO A 40 57.61 7.88 13.16
N GLU A 41 57.49 7.02 12.15
CA GLU A 41 57.44 5.57 12.16
C GLU A 41 58.68 4.97 12.84
N VAL A 42 58.47 4.22 13.93
CA VAL A 42 59.48 3.37 14.56
C VAL A 42 59.26 1.96 14.06
N THR A 43 60.16 1.47 13.21
CA THR A 43 60.15 0.11 12.66
C THR A 43 60.64 -0.90 13.71
N PRO A 44 59.82 -1.88 14.14
CA PRO A 44 60.31 -3.02 14.91
C PRO A 44 60.91 -4.10 13.96
N PRO A 45 61.84 -4.93 14.44
CA PRO A 45 62.49 -5.98 13.66
C PRO A 45 61.50 -7.08 13.21
N PRO A 46 61.82 -7.82 12.14
CA PRO A 46 60.88 -8.72 11.48
C PRO A 46 60.47 -9.87 12.41
N PRO A 47 59.15 -10.10 12.62
CA PRO A 47 58.70 -11.32 13.27
C PRO A 47 58.90 -12.50 12.31
N VAL A 48 59.47 -13.56 12.85
CA VAL A 48 59.56 -14.88 12.22
C VAL A 48 58.18 -15.26 11.68
N SER A 49 58.08 -15.51 10.38
CA SER A 49 56.83 -15.86 9.68
C SER A 49 56.21 -17.11 10.28
N ALA A 50 55.26 -16.91 11.19
CA ALA A 50 54.23 -17.90 11.46
C ALA A 50 53.38 -18.06 10.19
N PRO A 51 52.91 -19.27 9.84
CA PRO A 51 51.95 -19.45 8.77
C PRO A 51 50.77 -18.50 9.00
N PRO A 52 50.25 -17.83 7.95
CA PRO A 52 49.17 -16.88 8.10
C PRO A 52 48.03 -17.56 8.88
N PRO A 53 47.50 -16.92 9.94
CA PRO A 53 46.34 -17.46 10.63
C PRO A 53 45.27 -17.76 9.58
N ALA A 54 44.67 -18.93 9.68
CA ALA A 54 43.55 -19.29 8.80
C ALA A 54 42.59 -18.09 8.74
N PRO A 55 42.14 -17.69 7.54
CA PRO A 55 41.21 -16.59 7.43
C PRO A 55 40.06 -16.85 8.42
N PRO A 56 39.64 -15.83 9.18
CA PRO A 56 38.54 -16.01 10.12
C PRO A 56 37.39 -16.68 9.38
N PRO A 57 36.71 -17.67 9.99
CA PRO A 57 35.64 -18.39 9.32
C PRO A 57 34.67 -17.36 8.75
N THR A 58 34.44 -17.44 7.44
CA THR A 58 33.52 -16.52 6.75
C THR A 58 32.20 -16.58 7.51
N PRO A 59 31.70 -15.45 8.05
CA PRO A 59 30.49 -15.46 8.85
C PRO A 59 29.36 -16.07 8.01
N ASP A 60 28.64 -17.03 8.58
CA ASP A 60 27.50 -17.66 7.91
C ASP A 60 26.52 -16.57 7.47
N PRO A 61 26.31 -16.36 6.16
CA PRO A 61 25.46 -15.28 5.67
C PRO A 61 23.98 -15.57 5.89
N PHE A 62 23.60 -16.79 6.28
CA PHE A 62 22.25 -17.14 6.71
C PHE A 62 22.03 -16.98 8.23
N ALA A 63 23.05 -16.59 9.00
CA ALA A 63 22.92 -16.42 10.44
C ALA A 63 21.98 -15.26 10.78
N VAL A 64 20.88 -15.57 11.47
CA VAL A 64 19.93 -14.57 11.98
C VAL A 64 20.52 -13.87 13.20
N LYS A 65 20.80 -12.55 13.11
CA LYS A 65 21.42 -11.74 14.17
C LYS A 65 20.50 -10.61 14.64
N GLY A 66 20.62 -10.18 15.89
CA GLY A 66 19.93 -9.00 16.43
C GLY A 66 18.45 -9.22 16.82
N PRO A 67 17.84 -8.24 17.52
CA PRO A 67 16.48 -8.35 18.04
C PRO A 67 15.43 -8.32 16.92
N PHE A 68 14.34 -9.07 17.09
CA PHE A 68 13.19 -9.03 16.18
C PHE A 68 12.25 -7.88 16.54
N ARG A 69 11.71 -7.19 15.53
CA ARG A 69 10.67 -6.17 15.72
C ARG A 69 9.37 -6.82 16.18
N GLY A 70 8.68 -6.17 17.11
CA GLY A 70 7.30 -6.50 17.46
C GLY A 70 6.31 -5.87 16.48
N ALA A 71 5.13 -6.48 16.33
CA ALA A 71 4.04 -5.85 15.60
C ALA A 71 3.56 -4.62 16.38
N PRO A 72 3.49 -3.42 15.77
CA PRO A 72 2.92 -2.27 16.44
C PRO A 72 1.45 -2.56 16.78
N ILE A 73 1.08 -2.43 18.05
CA ILE A 73 -0.31 -2.52 18.49
C ILE A 73 -0.96 -1.20 18.13
N ALA A 74 -1.72 -1.17 17.03
CA ALA A 74 -2.55 -0.01 16.72
C ALA A 74 -3.60 0.13 17.83
N ALA A 75 -3.56 1.24 18.57
CA ALA A 75 -4.61 1.57 19.52
C ALA A 75 -5.94 1.69 18.76
N ALA A 76 -6.92 0.86 19.13
CA ALA A 76 -8.26 0.99 18.58
C ALA A 76 -8.86 2.31 19.11
N PRO A 77 -9.26 3.26 18.26
CA PRO A 77 -10.03 4.40 18.73
C PRO A 77 -11.32 3.87 19.36
N ALA A 78 -11.77 4.37 20.50
CA ALA A 78 -12.98 3.89 21.20
C ALA A 78 -14.30 4.40 20.58
N THR A 79 -14.24 4.99 19.37
CA THR A 79 -15.37 5.71 18.78
C THR A 79 -16.47 4.76 18.31
N ASP A 80 -17.72 5.13 18.60
CA ASP A 80 -18.93 4.50 18.06
C ASP A 80 -19.25 5.06 16.65
N VAL A 81 -19.61 4.19 15.71
CA VAL A 81 -19.96 4.55 14.32
C VAL A 81 -21.18 5.46 14.26
N SER A 82 -22.11 5.37 15.20
CA SER A 82 -23.25 6.29 15.24
C SER A 82 -22.81 7.76 15.30
N SER A 83 -21.72 8.04 16.03
CA SER A 83 -21.15 9.39 16.12
C SER A 83 -20.49 9.83 14.82
N VAL A 84 -19.91 8.89 14.07
CA VAL A 84 -19.31 9.13 12.74
C VAL A 84 -20.41 9.49 11.73
N VAL A 85 -21.52 8.73 11.74
CA VAL A 85 -22.68 9.01 10.89
C VAL A 85 -23.27 10.38 11.23
N ALA A 86 -23.48 10.68 12.52
CA ALA A 86 -23.99 11.97 12.95
C ALA A 86 -23.06 13.15 12.58
N ASP A 87 -21.74 12.97 12.70
CA ASP A 87 -20.76 13.97 12.27
C ASP A 87 -20.82 14.23 10.77
N GLU A 88 -20.96 13.17 9.98
CA GLU A 88 -21.13 13.30 8.54
C GLU A 88 -22.43 14.02 8.22
N GLU A 89 -23.56 13.65 8.80
CA GLU A 89 -24.85 14.30 8.53
C GLU A 89 -24.82 15.79 8.89
N ARG A 90 -24.19 16.15 10.02
CA ARG A 90 -23.95 17.56 10.40
C ARG A 90 -23.08 18.29 9.40
N GLY A 91 -22.09 17.61 8.83
CA GLY A 91 -21.21 18.16 7.81
C GLY A 91 -21.81 18.16 6.40
N HIS A 92 -22.76 17.27 6.11
CA HIS A 92 -23.40 17.13 4.81
C HIS A 92 -24.04 18.44 4.35
N GLY A 93 -24.64 19.20 5.28
CA GLY A 93 -25.15 20.54 5.00
C GLY A 93 -24.08 21.52 4.48
N ARG A 94 -22.82 21.39 4.95
CA ARG A 94 -21.68 22.23 4.53
C ARG A 94 -21.11 21.83 3.19
N TRP A 95 -21.13 20.53 2.85
CA TRP A 95 -20.53 20.03 1.61
C TRP A 95 -21.55 19.79 0.49
N ARG A 96 -22.84 20.00 0.76
CA ARG A 96 -23.92 19.92 -0.23
C ARG A 96 -23.63 20.88 -1.38
N GLY A 97 -23.53 20.34 -2.60
CA GLY A 97 -23.18 21.11 -3.79
C GLY A 97 -21.68 21.34 -4.01
N VAL A 98 -20.85 21.04 -3.01
CA VAL A 98 -19.38 21.00 -3.14
C VAL A 98 -18.96 19.62 -3.66
N ILE A 99 -19.35 18.55 -2.96
CA ILE A 99 -19.07 17.19 -3.42
C ILE A 99 -20.18 16.76 -4.38
N PRO A 100 -19.84 16.36 -5.63
CA PRO A 100 -20.83 15.87 -6.57
C PRO A 100 -21.61 14.68 -6.01
N ALA A 101 -22.89 14.56 -6.38
CA ALA A 101 -23.66 13.35 -6.14
C ALA A 101 -23.05 12.16 -6.89
N ALA A 102 -23.42 10.93 -6.50
CA ALA A 102 -23.01 9.73 -7.23
C ALA A 102 -23.39 9.85 -8.73
N PRO A 103 -22.46 9.56 -9.66
CA PRO A 103 -22.71 9.73 -11.08
C PRO A 103 -23.81 8.78 -11.58
N ALA A 104 -24.38 9.10 -12.75
CA ALA A 104 -25.42 8.27 -13.36
C ALA A 104 -24.94 6.84 -13.67
N SER A 105 -23.64 6.63 -13.86
CA SER A 105 -23.00 5.32 -14.01
C SER A 105 -23.17 4.42 -12.77
N CYS A 106 -23.49 4.98 -11.61
CA CYS A 106 -23.78 4.19 -10.40
C CYS A 106 -25.21 3.63 -10.36
N ARG A 107 -26.14 4.12 -11.19
CA ARG A 107 -27.55 3.69 -11.18
C ARG A 107 -27.73 2.17 -11.31
N PRO A 108 -27.00 1.45 -12.18
CA PRO A 108 -27.12 -0.01 -12.27
C PRO A 108 -26.83 -0.75 -10.95
N TYR A 109 -25.90 -0.24 -10.13
CA TYR A 109 -25.57 -0.81 -8.82
C TYR A 109 -26.63 -0.52 -7.75
N LEU A 110 -27.53 0.42 -8.00
CA LEU A 110 -28.63 0.78 -7.08
C LEU A 110 -29.94 0.08 -7.44
N ALA A 111 -29.94 -0.73 -8.51
CA ALA A 111 -31.11 -1.48 -8.89
C ALA A 111 -31.55 -2.43 -7.77
N LYS A 112 -32.86 -2.55 -7.57
CA LYS A 112 -33.41 -3.51 -6.61
C LYS A 112 -33.13 -4.94 -7.11
N ALA A 113 -33.01 -5.89 -6.18
CA ALA A 113 -32.96 -7.30 -6.55
C ALA A 113 -34.23 -7.67 -7.34
N ALA A 114 -34.08 -8.52 -8.35
CA ALA A 114 -35.23 -9.03 -9.08
C ALA A 114 -36.16 -9.81 -8.11
N PRO A 115 -37.49 -9.70 -8.26
CA PRO A 115 -38.42 -10.51 -7.47
C PRO A 115 -38.17 -12.00 -7.73
N LYS A 116 -38.14 -12.77 -6.64
CA LYS A 116 -37.69 -14.17 -6.52
C LYS A 116 -38.02 -15.07 -7.72
N THR A 117 -37.01 -15.75 -8.26
CA THR A 117 -37.16 -17.07 -8.89
C THR A 117 -36.67 -18.13 -7.91
N ASN A 118 -37.54 -18.64 -7.03
CA ASN A 118 -37.39 -19.89 -6.25
C ASN A 118 -35.95 -20.36 -5.91
N ILE A 119 -35.09 -19.50 -5.35
CA ILE A 119 -33.80 -19.93 -4.82
C ILE A 119 -34.04 -20.43 -3.39
N VAL A 120 -33.99 -21.75 -3.18
CA VAL A 120 -34.02 -22.39 -1.86
C VAL A 120 -32.64 -22.27 -1.23
N CYS A 121 -32.33 -21.09 -0.71
CA CYS A 121 -31.07 -20.79 -0.08
C CYS A 121 -31.07 -21.22 1.40
N ASP A 122 -30.75 -22.50 1.65
CA ASP A 122 -30.66 -23.05 3.00
C ASP A 122 -29.30 -22.77 3.65
N LYS A 123 -29.23 -21.70 4.46
CA LYS A 123 -28.08 -21.27 5.27
C LYS A 123 -26.78 -21.07 4.47
N LEU A 124 -25.76 -20.52 5.11
CA LEU A 124 -24.39 -20.53 4.58
C LEU A 124 -23.79 -21.94 4.79
N ALA A 125 -24.32 -22.91 4.06
CA ALA A 125 -23.93 -24.31 4.11
C ALA A 125 -23.75 -24.84 2.68
N PRO A 126 -22.96 -25.90 2.46
CA PRO A 126 -22.96 -26.57 1.17
C PRO A 126 -24.35 -27.10 0.89
N SER A 127 -24.85 -26.88 -0.33
CA SER A 127 -25.85 -27.79 -0.88
C SER A 127 -25.23 -29.18 -1.05
N ALA A 128 -26.06 -30.21 -1.17
CA ALA A 128 -25.58 -31.53 -1.60
C ALA A 128 -24.68 -31.39 -2.85
N VAL A 129 -23.64 -32.22 -2.95
CA VAL A 129 -22.69 -32.20 -4.09
C VAL A 129 -23.47 -32.21 -5.41
N GLY A 130 -23.32 -31.15 -6.21
CA GLY A 130 -24.01 -30.98 -7.50
C GLY A 130 -25.23 -30.04 -7.51
N ALA A 131 -25.67 -29.54 -6.34
CA ALA A 131 -26.79 -28.61 -6.25
C ALA A 131 -26.33 -27.13 -6.19
N LYS A 132 -26.98 -26.27 -6.99
CA LYS A 132 -26.63 -24.85 -7.25
C LYS A 132 -27.52 -23.86 -6.49
N ASP A 133 -28.02 -24.25 -5.35
CA ASP A 133 -29.11 -23.61 -4.61
C ASP A 133 -28.66 -23.00 -3.26
N GLY A 134 -27.44 -23.28 -2.80
CA GLY A 134 -26.89 -22.76 -1.55
C GLY A 134 -26.28 -21.36 -1.68
N ALA A 135 -26.38 -20.57 -0.60
CA ALA A 135 -25.84 -19.20 -0.55
C ALA A 135 -24.33 -19.14 -0.90
N ALA A 136 -23.57 -20.16 -0.49
CA ALA A 136 -22.15 -20.26 -0.80
C ALA A 136 -21.87 -20.40 -2.30
N SER A 137 -22.60 -21.29 -2.99
CA SER A 137 -22.46 -21.50 -4.43
C SER A 137 -22.79 -20.23 -5.22
N LEU A 138 -23.85 -19.51 -4.81
CA LEU A 138 -24.20 -18.22 -5.42
C LEU A 138 -23.12 -17.16 -5.23
N LEU A 139 -22.48 -17.12 -4.05
CA LEU A 139 -21.36 -16.21 -3.80
C LEU A 139 -20.14 -16.56 -4.65
N VAL A 140 -19.82 -17.85 -4.80
CA VAL A 140 -18.73 -18.31 -5.67
C VAL A 140 -19.02 -17.93 -7.13
N ASP A 141 -20.23 -18.21 -7.61
CA ASP A 141 -20.65 -17.89 -8.99
C ASP A 141 -20.63 -16.38 -9.23
N ALA A 142 -21.09 -15.59 -8.26
CA ALA A 142 -21.06 -14.13 -8.32
C ALA A 142 -19.62 -13.60 -8.39
N LEU A 143 -18.73 -14.05 -7.50
CA LEU A 143 -17.32 -13.63 -7.47
C LEU A 143 -16.51 -14.17 -8.65
N SER A 144 -17.05 -15.12 -9.40
CA SER A 144 -16.47 -15.62 -10.65
C SER A 144 -16.90 -14.82 -11.88
N GLN A 145 -17.81 -13.86 -11.74
CA GLN A 145 -18.18 -12.97 -12.85
C GLN A 145 -17.10 -11.91 -13.07
N ASP A 146 -16.55 -11.86 -14.30
CA ASP A 146 -15.59 -10.82 -14.71
C ASP A 146 -16.28 -9.45 -14.84
N ASP A 147 -17.49 -9.45 -15.42
CA ASP A 147 -18.31 -8.25 -15.60
C ASP A 147 -18.76 -7.68 -14.23
N PRO A 148 -18.38 -6.44 -13.88
CA PRO A 148 -18.71 -5.85 -12.58
C PRO A 148 -20.22 -5.68 -12.31
N LEU A 149 -21.03 -5.47 -13.35
CA LEU A 149 -22.48 -5.31 -13.23
C LEU A 149 -23.17 -6.66 -13.07
N LYS A 150 -22.74 -7.69 -13.81
CA LYS A 150 -23.24 -9.06 -13.61
C LYS A 150 -22.86 -9.58 -12.23
N ARG A 151 -21.63 -9.31 -11.79
CA ARG A 151 -21.16 -9.61 -10.43
C ARG A 151 -22.04 -8.95 -9.37
N ASP A 152 -22.31 -7.65 -9.50
CA ASP A 152 -23.17 -6.93 -8.55
C ASP A 152 -24.60 -7.49 -8.50
N ALA A 153 -25.18 -7.82 -9.66
CA ALA A 153 -26.51 -8.41 -9.73
C ALA A 153 -26.57 -9.77 -9.03
N ALA A 154 -25.60 -10.65 -9.30
CA ALA A 154 -25.50 -11.95 -8.65
C ALA A 154 -25.25 -11.83 -7.13
N LEU A 155 -24.44 -10.87 -6.68
CA LEU A 155 -24.25 -10.60 -5.25
C LEU A 155 -25.53 -10.09 -4.58
N ARG A 156 -26.35 -9.27 -5.26
CA ARG A 156 -27.66 -8.85 -4.75
C ARG A 156 -28.59 -10.03 -4.53
N GLU A 157 -28.61 -10.97 -5.47
CA GLU A 157 -29.41 -12.19 -5.37
C GLU A 157 -28.93 -13.06 -4.21
N ALA A 158 -27.61 -13.25 -4.08
CA ALA A 158 -27.02 -13.97 -2.95
C ALA A 158 -27.34 -13.31 -1.59
N GLY A 159 -27.42 -11.98 -1.52
CA GLY A 159 -27.79 -11.24 -0.31
C GLY A 159 -29.25 -11.41 0.12
N ALA A 160 -30.11 -12.00 -0.72
CA ALA A 160 -31.47 -12.35 -0.34
C ALA A 160 -31.56 -13.72 0.38
N CYS A 161 -30.46 -14.47 0.46
CA CYS A 161 -30.40 -15.79 1.06
C CYS A 161 -30.45 -15.73 2.59
N LYS A 162 -31.18 -16.66 3.21
CA LYS A 162 -31.30 -16.76 4.68
C LYS A 162 -29.95 -17.18 5.27
N GLY A 163 -29.40 -16.35 6.15
CA GLY A 163 -28.11 -16.61 6.80
C GLY A 163 -26.92 -15.85 6.21
N VAL A 164 -27.13 -15.09 5.14
CA VAL A 164 -26.16 -14.10 4.64
C VAL A 164 -26.53 -12.73 5.19
N SER A 165 -25.58 -12.01 5.79
CA SER A 165 -25.84 -10.67 6.32
C SER A 165 -26.03 -9.67 5.15
N PRO A 166 -27.18 -8.98 5.07
CA PRO A 166 -27.38 -7.95 4.05
C PRO A 166 -26.34 -6.82 4.15
N ALA A 167 -25.86 -6.54 5.36
CA ALA A 167 -24.84 -5.53 5.62
C ALA A 167 -23.46 -5.94 5.05
N GLU A 168 -23.08 -7.21 5.19
CA GLU A 168 -21.84 -7.73 4.61
C GLU A 168 -21.88 -7.73 3.09
N ILE A 169 -23.00 -8.14 2.50
CA ILE A 169 -23.16 -8.12 1.04
C ILE A 169 -23.17 -6.70 0.49
N ALA A 170 -23.83 -5.76 1.16
CA ALA A 170 -23.78 -4.36 0.72
C ALA A 170 -22.36 -3.79 0.79
N ALA A 171 -21.61 -4.10 1.85
CA ALA A 171 -20.22 -3.69 1.99
C ALA A 171 -19.32 -4.34 0.91
N LEU A 172 -19.48 -5.65 0.66
CA LEU A 172 -18.75 -6.37 -0.39
C LEU A 172 -19.06 -5.80 -1.78
N ARG A 173 -20.33 -5.56 -2.09
CA ARG A 173 -20.77 -4.92 -3.34
C ARG A 173 -20.16 -3.53 -3.49
N ALA A 174 -20.20 -2.71 -2.46
CA ALA A 174 -19.61 -1.37 -2.47
C ALA A 174 -18.07 -1.39 -2.60
N LEU A 175 -17.40 -2.42 -2.07
CA LEU A 175 -15.95 -2.58 -2.24
C LEU A 175 -15.59 -2.95 -3.68
N LEU A 176 -16.38 -3.83 -4.32
CA LEU A 176 -16.16 -4.36 -5.68
C LEU A 176 -16.71 -3.46 -6.80
N ALA A 177 -17.56 -2.48 -6.47
CA ALA A 177 -18.03 -1.45 -7.38
C ALA A 177 -16.96 -0.36 -7.58
N PRO A 178 -17.10 0.51 -8.60
CA PRO A 178 -16.29 1.72 -8.70
C PRO A 178 -16.33 2.53 -7.38
N PRO A 179 -15.19 3.04 -6.89
CA PRO A 179 -15.11 3.71 -5.58
C PRO A 179 -16.16 4.80 -5.40
N GLU A 180 -16.44 5.58 -6.45
CA GLU A 180 -17.42 6.66 -6.50
C GLU A 180 -18.88 6.22 -6.34
N CYS A 181 -19.17 4.92 -6.37
CA CYS A 181 -20.51 4.37 -6.16
C CYS A 181 -20.70 3.78 -4.75
N GLY A 182 -19.62 3.60 -3.99
CA GLY A 182 -19.66 2.87 -2.71
C GLY A 182 -20.62 3.47 -1.71
N ASP A 183 -20.69 4.81 -1.63
CA ASP A 183 -21.54 5.53 -0.69
C ASP A 183 -23.03 5.37 -1.01
N ALA A 184 -23.41 5.41 -2.29
CA ALA A 184 -24.79 5.22 -2.72
C ALA A 184 -25.28 3.79 -2.43
N ILE A 185 -24.39 2.79 -2.52
CA ILE A 185 -24.71 1.39 -2.24
C ILE A 185 -24.97 1.16 -0.74
N VAL A 186 -24.16 1.75 0.15
CA VAL A 186 -24.25 1.52 1.60
C VAL A 186 -25.16 2.52 2.34
N ALA A 187 -25.49 3.67 1.74
CA ALA A 187 -26.32 4.70 2.35
C ALA A 187 -27.66 4.18 2.92
N PRO A 188 -28.41 3.28 2.26
CA PRO A 188 -29.66 2.75 2.81
C PRO A 188 -29.50 1.98 4.13
N LEU A 189 -28.32 1.42 4.41
CA LEU A 189 -28.02 0.76 5.69
C LEU A 189 -27.67 1.80 6.76
N LEU A 190 -26.81 2.77 6.41
CA LEU A 190 -26.39 3.81 7.35
C LEU A 190 -27.52 4.75 7.77
N ALA A 191 -28.55 4.91 6.93
CA ALA A 191 -29.78 5.63 7.26
C ALA A 191 -30.63 4.96 8.36
N ARG A 192 -30.24 3.78 8.84
CA ARG A 192 -30.93 3.02 9.89
C ARG A 192 -29.99 2.80 11.09
N PRO A 193 -29.76 3.83 11.94
CA PRO A 193 -28.74 3.78 13.00
C PRO A 193 -28.91 2.63 13.99
N ALA A 194 -30.16 2.27 14.30
CA ALA A 194 -30.47 1.15 15.18
C ALA A 194 -29.97 -0.19 14.62
N GLU A 195 -30.04 -0.40 13.30
CA GLU A 195 -29.50 -1.61 12.67
C GLU A 195 -27.98 -1.60 12.67
N VAL A 196 -27.36 -0.45 12.36
CA VAL A 196 -25.89 -0.29 12.36
C VAL A 196 -25.30 -0.57 13.74
N ALA A 197 -25.97 -0.13 14.82
CA ALA A 197 -25.53 -0.33 16.20
C ALA A 197 -25.49 -1.82 16.62
N THR A 198 -26.20 -2.70 15.90
CA THR A 198 -26.20 -4.15 16.16
C THR A 198 -25.15 -4.92 15.37
N LEU A 199 -24.46 -4.27 14.43
CA LEU A 199 -23.44 -4.91 13.61
C LEU A 199 -22.15 -5.12 14.39
N ASP A 200 -21.34 -6.09 13.95
CA ASP A 200 -19.94 -6.15 14.37
C ASP A 200 -19.26 -4.80 14.09
N ARG A 201 -18.49 -4.34 15.07
CA ARG A 201 -17.84 -3.03 15.04
C ARG A 201 -17.03 -2.81 13.77
N GLY A 202 -16.19 -3.76 13.39
CA GLY A 202 -15.36 -3.60 12.19
C GLY A 202 -16.18 -3.54 10.90
N LEU A 203 -17.36 -4.19 10.84
CA LEU A 203 -18.28 -4.08 9.70
C LEU A 203 -18.94 -2.70 9.67
N ALA A 204 -19.41 -2.20 10.82
CA ALA A 204 -19.99 -0.87 10.92
C ALA A 204 -18.97 0.21 10.50
N HIS A 205 -17.72 0.11 10.97
CA HIS A 205 -16.64 1.01 10.57
C HIS A 205 -16.32 0.89 9.08
N THR A 206 -16.38 -0.32 8.51
CA THR A 206 -16.18 -0.55 7.06
C THR A 206 -17.28 0.09 6.22
N LEU A 207 -18.54 -0.04 6.61
CA LEU A 207 -19.68 0.60 5.92
C LEU A 207 -19.55 2.13 5.95
N ALA A 208 -19.26 2.71 7.11
CA ALA A 208 -19.02 4.15 7.24
C ALA A 208 -17.80 4.60 6.42
N GLY A 209 -16.74 3.79 6.39
CA GLY A 209 -15.54 4.04 5.59
C GLY A 209 -15.84 4.04 4.09
N LEU A 210 -16.58 3.04 3.58
CA LEU A 210 -17.01 2.97 2.18
C LEU A 210 -17.88 4.17 1.79
N TRP A 211 -18.72 4.64 2.72
CA TRP A 211 -19.58 5.79 2.52
C TRP A 211 -18.80 7.12 2.41
N ILE A 212 -17.81 7.32 3.27
CA ILE A 212 -16.94 8.50 3.20
C ILE A 212 -16.01 8.41 2.00
N ALA A 213 -15.42 7.24 1.75
CA ALA A 213 -14.53 6.99 0.63
C ALA A 213 -15.21 7.25 -0.72
N GLY A 214 -16.49 6.89 -0.90
CA GLY A 214 -17.21 7.19 -2.14
C GLY A 214 -17.39 8.69 -2.40
N LYS A 215 -17.62 9.48 -1.35
CA LYS A 215 -17.67 10.95 -1.44
C LYS A 215 -16.30 11.54 -1.77
N LEU A 216 -15.24 11.06 -1.11
CA LEU A 216 -13.87 11.46 -1.40
C LEU A 216 -13.44 11.08 -2.83
N ALA A 217 -13.88 9.94 -3.35
CA ALA A 217 -13.63 9.51 -4.72
C ALA A 217 -14.19 10.50 -5.76
N ARG A 218 -15.25 11.25 -5.42
CA ARG A 218 -15.87 12.27 -6.27
C ARG A 218 -15.40 13.70 -5.97
N ALA A 219 -14.70 13.91 -4.85
CA ALA A 219 -14.14 15.21 -4.53
C ALA A 219 -13.09 15.62 -5.58
N VAL A 220 -12.93 16.93 -5.76
CA VAL A 220 -12.05 17.51 -6.78
C VAL A 220 -12.45 17.09 -8.19
N GLY A 221 -13.73 17.32 -8.51
CA GLY A 221 -14.29 17.13 -9.85
C GLY A 221 -13.73 18.12 -10.89
N ALA A 222 -14.53 18.44 -11.90
CA ALA A 222 -14.12 19.41 -12.93
C ALA A 222 -13.87 20.80 -12.33
N LEU A 223 -12.84 21.48 -12.85
CA LEU A 223 -12.59 22.89 -12.56
C LEU A 223 -13.79 23.75 -12.98
N PRO A 224 -14.04 24.89 -12.29
CA PRO A 224 -14.98 25.88 -12.79
C PRO A 224 -14.57 26.35 -14.19
N PRO A 225 -15.52 26.52 -15.13
CA PRO A 225 -15.19 26.88 -16.50
C PRO A 225 -14.64 28.30 -16.58
N VAL A 226 -13.51 28.47 -17.26
CA VAL A 226 -12.98 29.77 -17.64
C VAL A 226 -13.60 30.17 -18.99
N ARG A 227 -14.29 31.31 -19.04
CA ARG A 227 -14.86 31.82 -20.30
C ARG A 227 -13.86 32.74 -21.02
N PRO A 228 -13.77 32.70 -22.36
CA PRO A 228 -13.02 33.69 -23.13
C PRO A 228 -13.52 35.12 -22.84
N PRO A 229 -12.65 36.15 -22.91
CA PRO A 229 -11.25 36.12 -23.36
C PRO A 229 -10.26 35.70 -22.24
N PHE A 230 -9.25 34.91 -22.58
CA PHE A 230 -8.18 34.47 -21.67
C PHE A 230 -7.08 35.53 -21.49
N SER A 231 -7.46 36.77 -21.20
CA SER A 231 -6.49 37.82 -20.86
C SER A 231 -5.92 37.60 -19.45
N LYS A 232 -4.78 38.25 -19.16
CA LYS A 232 -4.18 38.28 -17.81
C LYS A 232 -5.20 38.72 -16.75
N GLU A 233 -5.99 39.75 -17.02
CA GLU A 233 -6.99 40.27 -16.09
C GLU A 233 -8.14 39.27 -15.85
N SER A 234 -8.65 38.66 -16.92
CA SER A 234 -9.69 37.63 -16.84
C SER A 234 -9.23 36.42 -16.02
N LEU A 235 -7.98 35.99 -16.21
CA LEU A 235 -7.39 34.89 -15.46
C LEU A 235 -7.08 35.27 -14.00
N LEU A 236 -6.64 36.49 -13.73
CA LEU A 236 -6.49 36.99 -12.36
C LEU A 236 -7.83 37.05 -11.63
N LYS A 237 -8.90 37.47 -12.31
CA LYS A 237 -10.26 37.47 -11.75
C LYS A 237 -10.77 36.05 -11.50
N PHE A 238 -10.52 35.13 -12.44
CA PHE A 238 -10.88 33.72 -12.30
C PHE A 238 -10.15 33.05 -11.12
N THR A 239 -8.83 33.22 -11.05
CA THR A 239 -7.98 32.64 -10.00
C THR A 239 -8.32 33.19 -8.62
N ARG A 240 -8.61 34.49 -8.49
CA ARG A 240 -8.96 35.14 -7.21
C ARG A 240 -10.41 34.92 -6.76
N GLY A 241 -11.31 34.54 -7.67
CA GLY A 241 -12.72 34.29 -7.37
C GLY A 241 -13.09 32.82 -7.57
N PRO A 242 -13.73 32.43 -8.70
CA PRO A 242 -14.28 31.09 -8.89
C PRO A 242 -13.34 29.92 -8.58
N LEU A 243 -12.07 30.00 -9.01
CA LEU A 243 -11.10 28.93 -8.75
C LEU A 243 -10.74 28.85 -7.27
N ARG A 244 -10.49 30.00 -6.62
CA ARG A 244 -10.18 30.06 -5.19
C ARG A 244 -11.34 29.53 -4.36
N ASP A 245 -12.55 29.97 -4.64
CA ASP A 245 -13.75 29.54 -3.90
C ASP A 245 -13.97 28.04 -4.05
N TRP A 246 -13.85 27.52 -5.27
CA TRP A 246 -13.91 26.09 -5.54
C TRP A 246 -12.80 25.33 -4.81
N PHE A 247 -11.56 25.80 -4.87
CA PHE A 247 -10.41 25.15 -4.23
C PHE A 247 -10.58 25.11 -2.70
N THR A 248 -10.97 26.22 -2.09
CA THR A 248 -11.22 26.31 -0.65
C THR A 248 -12.39 25.41 -0.23
N ALA A 249 -13.49 25.40 -0.98
CA ALA A 249 -14.65 24.57 -0.67
C ALA A 249 -14.33 23.07 -0.77
N GLN A 250 -13.74 22.63 -1.89
CA GLN A 250 -13.31 21.24 -2.07
C GLN A 250 -12.30 20.83 -1.00
N GLY A 251 -11.35 21.72 -0.70
CA GLY A 251 -10.29 21.48 0.27
C GLY A 251 -10.82 21.29 1.68
N ALA A 252 -11.78 22.11 2.10
CA ALA A 252 -12.44 21.99 3.39
C ALA A 252 -13.31 20.72 3.48
N ALA A 253 -13.98 20.35 2.39
CA ALA A 253 -14.79 19.14 2.35
C ALA A 253 -13.93 17.86 2.50
N ILE A 254 -12.77 17.80 1.84
CA ILE A 254 -11.83 16.68 2.00
C ILE A 254 -11.28 16.64 3.42
N GLU A 255 -10.87 17.78 3.98
CA GLU A 255 -10.32 17.84 5.34
C GLU A 255 -11.34 17.40 6.38
N ASP A 256 -12.59 17.87 6.26
CA ASP A 256 -13.68 17.48 7.15
C ASP A 256 -13.97 15.97 7.06
N LEU A 257 -14.07 15.40 5.86
CA LEU A 257 -14.30 13.97 5.65
C LEU A 257 -13.13 13.13 6.18
N ALA A 258 -11.89 13.58 5.96
CA ALA A 258 -10.70 12.92 6.49
C ALA A 258 -10.68 12.93 8.02
N LYS A 259 -11.03 14.05 8.67
CA LYS A 259 -11.17 14.15 10.13
C LYS A 259 -12.20 13.19 10.70
N ILE A 260 -13.31 12.98 9.99
CA ILE A 260 -14.30 11.96 10.36
C ILE A 260 -13.70 10.56 10.18
N GLY A 261 -12.99 10.32 9.07
CA GLY A 261 -12.29 9.07 8.77
C GLY A 261 -11.27 8.64 9.82
N VAL A 262 -10.54 9.57 10.44
CA VAL A 262 -9.57 9.29 11.52
C VAL A 262 -10.23 8.58 12.71
N LYS A 263 -11.53 8.77 12.93
CA LYS A 263 -12.30 8.12 14.00
C LYS A 263 -12.62 6.66 13.72
N LEU A 264 -12.48 6.22 12.47
CA LEU A 264 -12.71 4.83 12.05
C LEU A 264 -11.54 3.94 12.47
N GLU A 265 -11.70 2.64 12.25
CA GLU A 265 -10.68 1.64 12.55
C GLU A 265 -10.59 0.62 11.41
N GLY A 266 -9.48 -0.12 11.39
CA GLY A 266 -9.25 -1.21 10.45
C GLY A 266 -9.52 -0.80 9.01
N HIS A 267 -10.34 -1.58 8.31
CA HIS A 267 -10.55 -1.39 6.88
C HIS A 267 -11.29 -0.10 6.56
N GLY A 268 -12.22 0.33 7.42
CA GLY A 268 -12.93 1.60 7.24
C GLY A 268 -11.99 2.80 7.22
N ARG A 269 -11.03 2.85 8.16
CA ARG A 269 -10.01 3.92 8.20
C ARG A 269 -9.08 3.85 7.00
N ALA A 270 -8.62 2.64 6.63
CA ALA A 270 -7.77 2.43 5.46
C ALA A 270 -8.39 3.00 4.18
N LEU A 271 -9.67 2.70 3.93
CA LEU A 271 -10.40 3.16 2.75
C LEU A 271 -10.50 4.68 2.67
N VAL A 272 -10.82 5.32 3.80
CA VAL A 272 -10.95 6.78 3.86
C VAL A 272 -9.59 7.46 3.70
N ALA A 273 -8.55 6.96 4.37
CA ALA A 273 -7.21 7.52 4.30
C ALA A 273 -6.63 7.46 2.88
N VAL A 274 -6.79 6.32 2.18
CA VAL A 274 -6.41 6.19 0.77
C VAL A 274 -7.17 7.17 -0.11
N GLU A 275 -8.50 7.22 -0.04
CA GLU A 275 -9.28 8.09 -0.93
C GLU A 275 -9.11 9.59 -0.61
N ALA A 276 -8.84 9.94 0.65
CA ALA A 276 -8.47 11.31 1.03
C ALA A 276 -7.11 11.68 0.42
N GLY A 277 -6.12 10.79 0.50
CA GLY A 277 -4.82 10.96 -0.11
C GLY A 277 -4.90 11.17 -1.62
N ILE A 278 -5.68 10.33 -2.30
CA ILE A 278 -5.92 10.44 -3.74
C ILE A 278 -6.68 11.74 -4.06
N ALA A 279 -7.67 12.15 -3.25
CA ALA A 279 -8.40 13.39 -3.48
C ALA A 279 -7.51 14.64 -3.36
N ASP A 280 -6.63 14.70 -2.35
CA ASP A 280 -5.64 15.79 -2.24
C ASP A 280 -4.69 15.81 -3.46
N MET A 281 -4.33 14.63 -3.97
CA MET A 281 -3.49 14.50 -5.17
C MET A 281 -4.19 14.88 -6.48
N ARG A 282 -5.50 14.64 -6.58
CA ARG A 282 -6.30 15.14 -7.71
C ARG A 282 -6.27 16.66 -7.81
N PHE A 283 -6.09 17.42 -6.73
CA PHE A 283 -5.91 18.87 -6.85
C PHE A 283 -4.67 19.23 -7.66
N VAL A 284 -3.57 18.51 -7.45
CA VAL A 284 -2.32 18.74 -8.16
C VAL A 284 -2.56 18.55 -9.66
N ASP A 285 -3.23 17.47 -10.02
CA ASP A 285 -3.56 17.17 -11.41
C ASP A 285 -4.53 18.23 -12.00
N ARG A 286 -5.59 18.61 -11.28
CA ARG A 286 -6.54 19.63 -11.73
C ARG A 286 -5.92 21.01 -11.88
N VAL A 287 -5.07 21.43 -10.95
CA VAL A 287 -4.44 22.75 -11.03
C VAL A 287 -3.52 22.85 -12.25
N ARG A 288 -2.88 21.75 -12.67
CA ARG A 288 -2.08 21.68 -13.91
C ARG A 288 -2.94 21.78 -15.18
N GLU A 289 -4.24 21.48 -15.11
CA GLU A 289 -5.19 21.65 -16.22
C GLU A 289 -5.71 23.09 -16.36
N VAL A 290 -5.38 24.01 -15.42
CA VAL A 290 -5.81 25.41 -15.51
C VAL A 290 -5.26 26.04 -16.80
N PRO A 291 -6.11 26.63 -17.67
CA PRO A 291 -5.66 27.21 -18.92
C PRO A 291 -4.61 28.31 -18.70
N MET A 292 -3.49 28.19 -19.42
CA MET A 292 -2.46 29.22 -19.48
C MET A 292 -2.78 30.25 -20.56
N PRO A 293 -2.63 31.56 -20.32
CA PRO A 293 -2.85 32.56 -21.35
C PRO A 293 -1.89 32.33 -22.54
N PRO A 294 -2.34 32.52 -23.80
CA PRO A 294 -1.50 32.29 -24.98
C PRO A 294 -0.19 33.09 -24.96
N GLU A 295 -0.20 34.28 -24.36
CA GLU A 295 0.99 35.14 -24.20
C GLU A 295 2.05 34.49 -23.31
N TRP A 296 1.66 33.85 -22.21
CA TRP A 296 2.58 33.16 -21.30
C TRP A 296 3.04 31.84 -21.87
N LYS A 297 2.18 31.16 -22.64
CA LYS A 297 2.52 29.88 -23.27
C LYS A 297 3.60 30.03 -24.35
N LYS A 298 3.70 31.20 -24.99
CA LYS A 298 4.71 31.51 -26.02
C LYS A 298 6.09 31.84 -25.44
N ASP A 299 6.15 32.22 -24.16
CA ASP A 299 7.38 32.55 -23.47
C ASP A 299 7.77 31.40 -22.52
N PRO A 300 8.83 30.63 -22.84
CA PRO A 300 9.25 29.50 -22.02
C PRO A 300 9.61 29.87 -20.58
N GLU A 301 10.14 31.07 -20.34
CA GLU A 301 10.54 31.52 -19.00
C GLU A 301 9.29 31.80 -18.15
N ILE A 302 8.34 32.56 -18.70
CA ILE A 302 7.08 32.87 -18.00
C ILE A 302 6.25 31.60 -17.77
N SER A 303 6.16 30.73 -18.78
CA SER A 303 5.50 29.42 -18.65
C SER A 303 6.15 28.58 -17.54
N GLY A 304 7.49 28.54 -17.49
CA GLY A 304 8.24 27.83 -16.47
C GLY A 304 7.98 28.35 -15.06
N VAL A 305 8.09 29.68 -14.87
CA VAL A 305 7.83 30.35 -13.58
C VAL A 305 6.38 30.12 -13.11
N TYR A 306 5.41 30.20 -14.03
CA TYR A 306 4.01 29.96 -13.71
C TYR A 306 3.78 28.52 -13.23
N GLN A 307 4.28 27.52 -13.95
CA GLN A 307 4.12 26.11 -13.57
C GLN A 307 4.84 25.81 -12.26
N GLN A 308 6.05 26.34 -12.06
CA GLN A 308 6.78 26.19 -10.80
C GLN A 308 6.01 26.80 -9.62
N SER A 309 5.41 27.98 -9.80
CA SER A 309 4.63 28.64 -8.76
C SER A 309 3.36 27.86 -8.40
N LEU A 310 2.66 27.29 -9.40
CA LEU A 310 1.54 26.40 -9.17
C LEU A 310 1.97 25.15 -8.40
N ASP A 311 3.07 24.52 -8.80
CA ASP A 311 3.58 23.30 -8.14
C ASP A 311 4.02 23.57 -6.69
N GLN A 312 4.65 24.71 -6.42
CA GLN A 312 5.01 25.16 -5.06
C GLN A 312 3.77 25.42 -4.20
N ALA A 313 2.74 26.06 -4.76
CA ALA A 313 1.48 26.30 -4.05
C ALA A 313 0.76 24.99 -3.69
N MET A 314 0.95 23.94 -4.49
CA MET A 314 0.37 22.61 -4.24
C MET A 314 1.19 21.74 -3.29
N GLU A 315 2.38 22.15 -2.87
CA GLU A 315 3.24 21.35 -1.99
C GLU A 315 2.57 20.93 -0.66
N PRO A 316 1.82 21.80 0.05
CA PRO A 316 1.09 21.38 1.24
C PRO A 316 0.01 20.32 0.97
N ARG A 317 -0.58 20.31 -0.24
CA ARG A 317 -1.55 19.29 -0.66
C ARG A 317 -0.85 17.97 -1.00
N LYS A 318 0.32 18.02 -1.67
CA LYS A 318 1.15 16.84 -1.93
C LYS A 318 1.56 16.15 -0.63
N GLN A 319 2.00 16.91 0.36
CA GLN A 319 2.38 16.39 1.68
C GLN A 319 1.19 15.75 2.41
N ARG A 320 0.05 16.43 2.50
CA ARG A 320 -1.16 15.84 3.10
C ARG A 320 -1.63 14.60 2.35
N GLY A 321 -1.64 14.65 1.02
CA GLY A 321 -2.02 13.53 0.16
C GLY A 321 -1.14 12.30 0.40
N ARG A 322 0.17 12.52 0.48
CA ARG A 322 1.16 11.50 0.83
C ARG A 322 0.88 10.92 2.21
N ASP A 323 0.78 11.75 3.24
CA ASP A 323 0.66 11.31 4.63
C ASP A 323 -0.65 10.52 4.85
N ALA A 324 -1.76 10.97 4.25
CA ALA A 324 -3.02 10.24 4.29
C ALA A 324 -2.95 8.89 3.57
N ALA A 325 -2.33 8.83 2.38
CA ALA A 325 -2.13 7.56 1.67
C ALA A 325 -1.25 6.60 2.48
N LEU A 326 -0.19 7.08 3.14
CA LEU A 326 0.68 6.28 4.00
C LEU A 326 -0.05 5.70 5.21
N VAL A 327 -0.94 6.46 5.86
CA VAL A 327 -1.82 5.93 6.91
C VAL A 327 -2.70 4.80 6.38
N GLY A 328 -3.29 4.98 5.20
CA GLY A 328 -4.11 3.96 4.56
C GLY A 328 -3.34 2.67 4.23
N LEU A 329 -2.11 2.81 3.74
CA LEU A 329 -1.21 1.68 3.49
C LEU A 329 -0.83 0.95 4.78
N ALA A 330 -0.54 1.69 5.86
CA ALA A 330 -0.22 1.09 7.16
C ALA A 330 -1.38 0.26 7.72
N ASP A 331 -2.62 0.78 7.65
CA ASP A 331 -3.81 0.05 8.07
C ASP A 331 -4.09 -1.18 7.20
N ALA A 332 -3.92 -1.06 5.87
CA ALA A 332 -4.08 -2.18 4.97
C ALA A 332 -3.04 -3.29 5.22
N ALA A 333 -1.79 -2.91 5.51
CA ALA A 333 -0.73 -3.83 5.90
C ALA A 333 -1.04 -4.52 7.24
N ALA A 334 -1.58 -3.78 8.20
CA ALA A 334 -2.03 -4.33 9.49
C ALA A 334 -3.17 -5.34 9.31
N LEU A 335 -4.01 -5.20 8.29
CA LEU A 335 -5.03 -6.18 7.91
C LEU A 335 -4.49 -7.36 7.08
N GLY A 336 -3.27 -7.23 6.56
CA GLY A 336 -2.61 -8.25 5.75
C GLY A 336 -3.04 -8.24 4.28
N ILE A 337 -3.53 -7.10 3.79
CA ILE A 337 -4.00 -6.96 2.40
C ILE A 337 -2.80 -6.88 1.47
N VAL A 338 -2.68 -7.79 0.51
CA VAL A 338 -1.62 -7.75 -0.52
C VAL A 338 -2.20 -7.32 -1.86
N GLN A 339 -3.36 -7.89 -2.23
CA GLN A 339 -3.99 -7.63 -3.51
C GLN A 339 -5.27 -6.81 -3.33
N ASP A 340 -5.19 -5.52 -3.63
CA ASP A 340 -6.35 -4.62 -3.66
C ASP A 340 -6.10 -3.46 -4.65
N ALA A 341 -7.06 -3.22 -5.55
CA ALA A 341 -6.92 -2.19 -6.59
C ALA A 341 -6.78 -0.77 -6.01
N ARG A 342 -7.34 -0.49 -4.84
CA ARG A 342 -7.23 0.82 -4.17
C ARG A 342 -5.82 1.04 -3.63
N ILE A 343 -5.18 -0.03 -3.17
CA ILE A 343 -3.79 -0.02 -2.71
C ILE A 343 -2.86 0.21 -3.89
N GLY A 344 -3.10 -0.48 -5.01
CA GLY A 344 -2.40 -0.22 -6.28
C GLY A 344 -2.48 1.26 -6.67
N ARG A 345 -3.69 1.85 -6.71
CA ARG A 345 -3.86 3.28 -7.01
C ARG A 345 -3.13 4.20 -6.03
N ALA A 346 -3.17 3.90 -4.74
CA ALA A 346 -2.46 4.70 -3.73
C ALA A 346 -0.95 4.67 -3.96
N ARG A 347 -0.39 3.48 -4.23
CA ARG A 347 1.03 3.30 -4.55
C ARG A 347 1.40 3.99 -5.86
N ASP A 348 0.57 3.91 -6.90
CA ASP A 348 0.81 4.61 -8.17
C ASP A 348 0.89 6.12 -8.00
N VAL A 349 -0.03 6.70 -7.21
CA VAL A 349 -0.05 8.13 -6.92
C VAL A 349 1.18 8.56 -6.12
N LEU A 350 1.56 7.78 -5.11
CA LEU A 350 2.79 8.01 -4.34
C LEU A 350 4.04 7.84 -5.21
N SER A 351 4.07 6.88 -6.12
CA SER A 351 5.19 6.67 -7.03
C SER A 351 5.38 7.89 -7.95
N LYS A 352 4.28 8.42 -8.53
CA LYS A 352 4.29 9.64 -9.35
C LYS A 352 4.83 10.87 -8.62
N LEU A 353 4.51 11.04 -7.33
CA LEU A 353 4.99 12.17 -6.54
C LEU A 353 6.52 12.24 -6.42
N PHE A 354 7.20 11.10 -6.49
CA PHE A 354 8.62 10.98 -6.15
C PHE A 354 9.46 10.46 -7.33
N GLY A 355 9.02 10.69 -8.57
CA GLY A 355 9.79 10.31 -9.75
C GLY A 355 9.83 8.80 -10.03
N GLY A 356 8.86 8.04 -9.48
CA GLY A 356 8.49 6.72 -10.01
C GLY A 356 9.15 5.49 -9.42
N SER A 357 9.77 5.51 -8.22
CA SER A 357 10.55 4.32 -7.79
C SER A 357 10.70 4.07 -6.29
N ARG A 358 9.95 4.73 -5.40
CA ARG A 358 10.15 4.54 -3.95
C ARG A 358 9.18 3.51 -3.36
N VAL A 359 7.88 3.71 -3.52
CA VAL A 359 6.86 2.88 -2.85
C VAL A 359 6.61 1.51 -3.48
N ASP A 360 6.93 1.37 -4.76
CA ASP A 360 6.81 0.17 -5.58
C ASP A 360 8.17 -0.47 -5.89
N ALA A 361 9.28 0.10 -5.36
CA ALA A 361 10.64 -0.31 -5.67
C ALA A 361 10.86 -1.82 -5.47
N LEU A 362 10.33 -2.37 -4.39
CA LEU A 362 10.52 -3.77 -4.06
C LEU A 362 9.63 -4.70 -4.88
N ASP A 363 8.58 -4.21 -5.58
CA ASP A 363 7.75 -5.05 -6.46
C ASP A 363 8.57 -5.66 -7.60
N GLY A 364 9.74 -5.08 -7.87
CA GLY A 364 10.71 -5.63 -8.79
C GLY A 364 11.39 -6.94 -8.36
N LEU A 365 11.33 -7.33 -7.09
CA LEU A 365 11.98 -8.55 -6.60
C LEU A 365 11.31 -9.82 -7.15
N MET A 366 12.13 -10.81 -7.49
CA MET A 366 11.71 -12.09 -8.06
C MET A 366 11.42 -13.09 -6.94
N LEU A 367 10.14 -13.38 -6.75
CA LEU A 367 9.72 -14.46 -5.86
C LEU A 367 9.57 -15.77 -6.66
N PRO A 368 9.79 -16.95 -6.04
CA PRO A 368 9.36 -18.22 -6.59
C PRO A 368 7.89 -18.18 -7.07
N PRO A 369 7.42 -19.11 -7.91
CA PRO A 369 6.00 -19.26 -8.19
C PRO A 369 5.18 -19.50 -6.92
N ALA A 370 3.94 -19.04 -6.88
CA ALA A 370 3.08 -19.30 -5.73
C ALA A 370 2.79 -20.80 -5.65
N PRO A 371 2.94 -21.45 -4.47
CA PRO A 371 2.49 -22.81 -4.32
C PRO A 371 1.00 -22.85 -4.63
N THR A 372 0.63 -23.63 -5.64
CA THR A 372 -0.77 -23.79 -6.04
C THR A 372 -1.43 -24.81 -5.14
N ALA A 373 -2.61 -24.48 -4.62
CA ALA A 373 -3.46 -25.47 -3.98
C ALA A 373 -3.90 -26.48 -5.05
N THR A 374 -3.51 -27.74 -4.90
CA THR A 374 -4.23 -28.83 -5.57
C THR A 374 -5.48 -29.08 -4.72
N PRO A 375 -6.69 -28.88 -5.26
CA PRO A 375 -7.91 -29.14 -4.50
C PRO A 375 -7.88 -30.60 -4.04
N ALA A 376 -7.99 -30.85 -2.73
CA ALA A 376 -8.17 -32.20 -2.25
C ALA A 376 -9.65 -32.56 -2.46
N PRO A 377 -9.99 -33.50 -3.36
CA PRO A 377 -11.39 -33.80 -3.69
C PRO A 377 -12.19 -34.36 -2.50
N SER A 378 -11.52 -34.72 -1.40
CA SER A 378 -12.11 -35.23 -0.15
C SER A 378 -12.12 -34.23 1.01
N SER A 379 -11.73 -32.97 0.80
CA SER A 379 -11.79 -31.97 1.87
C SER A 379 -13.25 -31.62 2.23
N PRO A 380 -13.64 -31.66 3.52
CA PRO A 380 -14.95 -31.16 3.97
C PRO A 380 -15.18 -29.69 3.63
N SER A 381 -14.11 -28.93 3.36
CA SER A 381 -14.13 -27.50 3.05
C SER A 381 -13.92 -27.19 1.56
N ALA A 382 -13.89 -28.20 0.68
CA ALA A 382 -13.62 -28.04 -0.76
C ALA A 382 -14.55 -27.03 -1.46
N TRP A 383 -15.80 -26.89 -1.00
CA TRP A 383 -16.75 -25.89 -1.53
C TRP A 383 -16.41 -24.45 -1.13
N ALA A 384 -15.74 -24.25 0.01
CA ALA A 384 -15.40 -22.95 0.57
C ALA A 384 -14.06 -22.42 0.04
N GLU A 385 -13.21 -23.29 -0.50
CA GLU A 385 -11.90 -22.93 -1.06
C GLU A 385 -11.98 -21.86 -2.17
N PRO A 386 -12.85 -22.00 -3.20
CA PRO A 386 -12.99 -20.95 -4.23
C PRO A 386 -13.50 -19.63 -3.65
N LEU A 387 -14.32 -19.70 -2.59
CA LEU A 387 -14.90 -18.53 -1.94
C LEU A 387 -13.86 -17.77 -1.12
N VAL A 388 -13.10 -18.45 -0.27
CA VAL A 388 -12.07 -17.83 0.59
C VAL A 388 -10.91 -17.24 -0.22
N ALA A 389 -10.63 -17.83 -1.39
CA ALA A 389 -9.65 -17.36 -2.36
C ALA A 389 -10.04 -16.03 -3.03
N LYS A 390 -11.33 -15.85 -3.34
CA LYS A 390 -11.84 -14.67 -4.07
C LYS A 390 -12.37 -13.56 -3.18
N LEU A 391 -12.75 -13.87 -1.93
CA LEU A 391 -13.26 -12.86 -1.01
C LEU A 391 -12.15 -11.89 -0.59
N PRO A 392 -12.40 -10.57 -0.64
CA PRO A 392 -11.50 -9.60 -0.05
C PRO A 392 -11.28 -9.92 1.44
N LEU A 393 -10.04 -9.74 1.91
CA LEU A 393 -9.60 -10.20 3.23
C LEU A 393 -10.52 -9.83 4.41
N PRO A 394 -11.05 -8.59 4.51
CA PRO A 394 -11.94 -8.20 5.61
C PRO A 394 -13.22 -9.05 5.68
N PHE A 395 -13.67 -9.61 4.56
CA PHE A 395 -14.90 -10.39 4.46
C PHE A 395 -14.65 -11.90 4.57
N GLY A 396 -13.47 -12.38 4.20
CA GLY A 396 -13.15 -13.81 4.26
C GLY A 396 -13.36 -14.43 5.64
N GLU A 397 -12.86 -13.80 6.70
CA GLU A 397 -13.03 -14.31 8.08
C GLU A 397 -14.47 -14.17 8.60
N ARG A 398 -15.22 -13.16 8.09
CA ARG A 398 -16.56 -12.82 8.57
C ARG A 398 -17.62 -13.69 7.94
N ILE A 399 -17.62 -13.72 6.61
CA ILE A 399 -18.58 -14.51 5.83
C ILE A 399 -18.35 -15.99 6.11
N LEU A 400 -17.10 -16.45 6.20
CA LEU A 400 -16.79 -17.86 6.43
C LEU A 400 -16.60 -18.21 7.92
N ALA A 401 -17.11 -17.36 8.83
CA ALA A 401 -17.06 -17.64 10.26
C ALA A 401 -17.75 -18.98 10.56
N GLY A 402 -17.05 -19.89 11.24
CA GLY A 402 -17.55 -21.24 11.54
C GLY A 402 -17.34 -22.29 10.44
N VAL A 403 -16.81 -21.90 9.28
CA VAL A 403 -16.41 -22.80 8.17
C VAL A 403 -14.87 -22.97 8.12
N VAL A 404 -14.17 -22.52 9.16
CA VAL A 404 -12.71 -22.55 9.22
C VAL A 404 -12.25 -24.00 9.33
N SER A 405 -11.68 -24.52 8.25
CA SER A 405 -10.89 -25.74 8.28
C SER A 405 -9.43 -25.41 8.58
N GLN A 406 -8.73 -26.35 9.22
CA GLN A 406 -7.28 -26.29 9.38
C GLN A 406 -6.57 -27.21 8.37
N ASP A 407 -7.30 -27.72 7.37
CA ASP A 407 -6.69 -28.47 6.28
C ASP A 407 -5.84 -27.56 5.38
N ASP A 408 -4.88 -28.18 4.70
CA ASP A 408 -3.89 -27.48 3.89
C ASP A 408 -4.52 -26.73 2.72
N SER A 409 -5.51 -27.31 2.04
CA SER A 409 -6.11 -26.71 0.85
C SER A 409 -6.88 -25.45 1.20
N TRP A 410 -7.62 -25.44 2.31
CA TRP A 410 -8.25 -24.25 2.87
C TRP A 410 -7.21 -23.19 3.25
N LEU A 411 -6.14 -23.57 3.97
CA LEU A 411 -5.11 -22.63 4.40
C LEU A 411 -4.41 -21.97 3.21
N LEU A 412 -4.12 -22.75 2.16
CA LEU A 412 -3.54 -22.25 0.92
C LEU A 412 -4.48 -21.30 0.18
N ALA A 413 -5.74 -21.69 -0.02
CA ALA A 413 -6.77 -20.85 -0.63
C ALA A 413 -6.95 -19.55 0.16
N SER A 414 -6.91 -19.64 1.49
CA SER A 414 -7.04 -18.49 2.37
C SER A 414 -5.89 -17.49 2.19
N CYS A 415 -4.69 -17.94 1.84
CA CYS A 415 -3.56 -17.05 1.65
C CYS A 415 -3.55 -16.35 0.28
N GLN A 416 -4.46 -16.66 -0.65
CA GLN A 416 -4.46 -16.08 -2.00
C GLN A 416 -4.62 -14.55 -2.04
N PRO A 417 -5.66 -13.94 -1.42
CA PRO A 417 -5.86 -12.49 -1.45
C PRO A 417 -4.84 -11.70 -0.57
N GLY A 418 -4.09 -12.42 0.26
CA GLY A 418 -3.08 -11.92 1.19
C GLY A 418 -3.09 -12.71 2.48
N LEU A 419 -2.53 -12.17 3.55
CA LEU A 419 -2.26 -12.94 4.77
C LEU A 419 -3.10 -12.46 5.97
N ARG A 420 -4.17 -13.21 6.26
CA ARG A 420 -5.14 -12.91 7.32
C ARG A 420 -4.51 -12.85 8.71
N ALA A 421 -5.14 -12.11 9.62
CA ALA A 421 -4.71 -12.00 11.01
C ALA A 421 -4.75 -13.37 11.72
N SER A 422 -5.80 -14.18 11.48
CA SER A 422 -5.86 -15.56 11.98
C SER A 422 -4.68 -16.41 11.51
N THR A 423 -4.38 -16.39 10.21
CA THR A 423 -3.24 -17.14 9.64
C THR A 423 -1.90 -16.66 10.19
N ARG A 424 -1.71 -15.36 10.39
CA ARG A 424 -0.49 -14.83 11.02
C ARG A 424 -0.33 -15.29 12.47
N ARG A 425 -1.43 -15.38 13.22
CA ARG A 425 -1.42 -15.86 14.62
C ARG A 425 -1.14 -17.36 14.71
N LEU A 426 -1.63 -18.16 13.74
CA LEU A 426 -1.34 -19.60 13.69
C LEU A 426 0.18 -19.85 13.66
N MET A 427 0.95 -19.08 12.89
CA MET A 427 2.41 -19.21 12.86
C MET A 427 3.14 -18.78 14.13
N ALA A 428 2.57 -17.87 14.91
CA ALA A 428 3.19 -17.44 16.17
C ALA A 428 3.17 -18.58 17.22
N THR A 429 2.48 -19.69 16.93
CA THR A 429 2.36 -20.84 17.80
C THR A 429 3.30 -21.97 17.33
N PRO A 430 4.38 -22.31 18.08
CA PRO A 430 5.42 -23.28 17.67
C PRO A 430 4.96 -24.73 17.42
N LYS A 431 3.67 -25.04 17.61
CA LYS A 431 3.11 -26.39 17.47
C LYS A 431 2.00 -26.48 16.43
N ALA A 432 1.88 -25.49 15.54
CA ALA A 432 0.76 -25.40 14.61
C ALA A 432 0.63 -26.58 13.62
N GLY A 433 1.60 -27.49 13.54
CA GLY A 433 1.49 -28.72 12.73
C GLY A 433 1.30 -28.45 11.23
N LEU A 434 1.64 -27.24 10.76
CA LEU A 434 1.45 -26.83 9.37
C LEU A 434 2.28 -27.71 8.44
N SER A 435 1.71 -28.16 7.33
CA SER A 435 2.49 -28.85 6.31
C SER A 435 3.55 -27.94 5.69
N PRO A 436 4.58 -28.50 5.03
CA PRO A 436 5.61 -27.72 4.34
C PRO A 436 5.04 -26.73 3.30
N VAL A 437 4.02 -27.15 2.54
CA VAL A 437 3.43 -26.32 1.47
C VAL A 437 2.64 -25.13 2.05
N VAL A 438 1.88 -25.35 3.12
CA VAL A 438 1.20 -24.26 3.82
C VAL A 438 2.20 -23.31 4.44
N LEU A 439 3.24 -23.83 5.08
CA LEU A 439 4.30 -23.00 5.65
C LEU A 439 4.93 -22.11 4.58
N GLU A 440 5.31 -22.68 3.45
CA GLU A 440 5.90 -21.95 2.34
C GLU A 440 4.96 -20.83 1.84
N ARG A 441 3.66 -21.12 1.67
CA ARG A 441 2.68 -20.11 1.25
C ARG A 441 2.58 -18.96 2.24
N VAL A 442 2.61 -19.26 3.54
CA VAL A 442 2.53 -18.22 4.56
C VAL A 442 3.82 -17.39 4.61
N VAL A 443 4.99 -18.03 4.55
CA VAL A 443 6.29 -17.34 4.49
C VAL A 443 6.35 -16.42 3.27
N ARG A 444 5.94 -16.92 2.10
CA ARG A 444 5.77 -16.09 0.91
C ARG A 444 4.83 -14.91 1.16
N GLY A 445 3.67 -15.14 1.76
CA GLY A 445 2.70 -14.08 2.08
C GLY A 445 3.28 -12.99 2.98
N ARG A 446 4.15 -13.35 3.93
CA ARG A 446 4.89 -12.38 4.77
C ARG A 446 5.92 -11.61 3.96
N VAL A 447 6.68 -12.28 3.08
CA VAL A 447 7.62 -11.61 2.18
C VAL A 447 6.88 -10.65 1.23
N GLU A 448 5.73 -11.06 0.68
CA GLU A 448 4.89 -10.21 -0.17
C GLU A 448 4.37 -8.98 0.60
N LEU A 449 3.95 -9.12 1.85
CA LEU A 449 3.59 -7.98 2.71
C LEU A 449 4.80 -7.08 3.02
N GLY A 450 5.95 -7.67 3.35
CA GLY A 450 7.19 -6.93 3.57
C GLY A 450 7.57 -6.11 2.35
N ARG A 451 7.43 -6.68 1.16
CA ARG A 451 7.68 -6.05 -0.14
C ARG A 451 6.69 -4.93 -0.46
N ALA A 452 5.39 -5.21 -0.33
CA ALA A 452 4.33 -4.27 -0.71
C ALA A 452 4.28 -3.01 0.16
N TYR A 453 4.71 -3.11 1.42
CA TYR A 453 4.59 -2.03 2.40
C TYR A 453 5.91 -1.63 3.06
N PHE A 454 7.05 -2.14 2.60
CA PHE A 454 8.34 -2.01 3.30
C PHE A 454 8.23 -2.42 4.77
N ARG A 455 7.51 -3.52 5.05
CA ARG A 455 7.10 -3.86 6.41
C ARG A 455 8.10 -4.79 7.09
N GLY A 456 9.08 -4.20 7.77
CA GLY A 456 10.18 -4.91 8.43
C GLY A 456 9.75 -6.00 9.40
N VAL A 457 8.64 -5.80 10.13
CA VAL A 457 8.12 -6.81 11.09
C VAL A 457 7.71 -8.12 10.41
N GLU A 458 7.19 -8.09 9.18
CA GLU A 458 6.79 -9.34 8.50
C GLU A 458 8.01 -10.16 8.09
N LEU A 459 9.13 -9.50 7.79
CA LEU A 459 10.41 -10.14 7.50
C LEU A 459 11.03 -10.72 8.77
N ASP A 460 11.01 -9.98 9.88
CA ASP A 460 11.46 -10.48 11.19
C ASP A 460 10.69 -11.73 11.63
N GLN A 461 9.39 -11.82 11.35
CA GLN A 461 8.60 -13.01 11.64
C GLN A 461 9.06 -14.23 10.82
N VAL A 462 9.51 -14.05 9.59
CA VAL A 462 10.14 -15.12 8.79
C VAL A 462 11.47 -15.54 9.41
N LEU A 463 12.30 -14.58 9.82
CA LEU A 463 13.61 -14.84 10.42
C LEU A 463 13.51 -15.51 11.80
N GLU A 464 12.55 -15.08 12.62
CA GLU A 464 12.25 -15.67 13.92
C GLU A 464 11.86 -17.13 13.75
N LEU A 465 11.00 -17.43 12.77
CA LEU A 465 10.62 -18.81 12.46
C LEU A 465 11.80 -19.64 11.95
N ALA A 466 12.61 -19.10 11.04
CA ALA A 466 13.82 -19.78 10.54
C ALA A 466 14.83 -20.07 11.65
N SER A 467 14.96 -19.18 12.64
CA SER A 467 15.84 -19.39 13.79
C SER A 467 15.36 -20.50 14.72
N ARG A 468 14.04 -20.73 14.81
CA ARG A 468 13.43 -21.76 15.66
C ARG A 468 13.38 -23.12 14.98
N GLU A 469 13.11 -23.14 13.68
CA GLU A 469 12.88 -24.34 12.88
C GLU A 469 13.74 -24.35 11.60
N PRO A 470 15.08 -24.32 11.70
CA PRO A 470 15.98 -24.13 10.56
C PRO A 470 15.84 -25.22 9.49
N ALA A 471 15.57 -26.47 9.90
CA ALA A 471 15.36 -27.59 8.97
C ALA A 471 14.17 -27.37 8.01
N ARG A 472 13.20 -26.53 8.36
CA ARG A 472 12.06 -26.21 7.50
C ARG A 472 12.37 -25.17 6.43
N PHE A 473 13.57 -24.60 6.46
CA PHE A 473 14.06 -23.61 5.49
C PHE A 473 15.10 -24.17 4.52
N GLU A 474 15.26 -25.49 4.45
CA GLU A 474 16.26 -26.13 3.60
C GLU A 474 15.86 -26.22 2.12
N SER A 475 14.55 -26.13 1.80
CA SER A 475 14.09 -26.18 0.41
C SER A 475 14.59 -24.96 -0.39
N PRO A 476 14.84 -25.08 -1.71
CA PRO A 476 15.34 -23.97 -2.52
C PRO A 476 14.47 -22.70 -2.45
N GLU A 477 13.14 -22.86 -2.45
CA GLU A 477 12.16 -21.78 -2.31
C GLU A 477 12.32 -21.06 -0.96
N MET A 478 12.37 -21.83 0.12
CA MET A 478 12.48 -21.31 1.48
C MET A 478 13.83 -20.63 1.73
N ARG A 479 14.91 -21.15 1.15
CA ARG A 479 16.22 -20.48 1.20
C ARG A 479 16.21 -19.13 0.50
N LEU A 480 15.54 -19.01 -0.65
CA LEU A 480 15.40 -17.71 -1.31
C LEU A 480 14.55 -16.75 -0.47
N TYR A 481 13.43 -17.19 0.10
CA TYR A 481 12.63 -16.34 1.01
C TYR A 481 13.42 -15.89 2.24
N LEU A 482 14.23 -16.77 2.83
CA LEU A 482 15.11 -16.45 3.95
C LEU A 482 16.18 -15.42 3.55
N ALA A 483 16.82 -15.59 2.39
CA ALA A 483 17.81 -14.64 1.89
C ALA A 483 17.21 -13.25 1.64
N LEU A 484 16.00 -13.18 1.06
CA LEU A 484 15.25 -11.93 0.89
C LEU A 484 14.88 -11.31 2.24
N ALA A 485 14.40 -12.10 3.20
CA ALA A 485 14.07 -11.61 4.53
C ALA A 485 15.29 -11.02 5.25
N LEU A 486 16.47 -11.65 5.14
CA LEU A 486 17.73 -11.14 5.67
C LEU A 486 18.13 -9.82 5.00
N ALA A 487 18.06 -9.75 3.67
CA ALA A 487 18.47 -8.57 2.91
C ALA A 487 17.56 -7.36 3.15
N LEU A 488 16.26 -7.60 3.33
CA LEU A 488 15.27 -6.56 3.54
C LEU A 488 15.10 -6.18 5.02
N ARG A 489 15.62 -6.97 5.96
CA ARG A 489 15.43 -6.74 7.41
C ARG A 489 15.91 -5.38 7.86
N PHE A 490 17.07 -4.95 7.37
CA PHE A 490 17.66 -3.66 7.76
C PHE A 490 17.01 -2.47 7.08
N GLY A 491 16.10 -2.72 6.12
CA GLY A 491 15.36 -1.67 5.46
C GLY A 491 14.39 -0.93 6.38
N PRO A 492 13.67 0.06 5.82
CA PRO A 492 12.68 0.84 6.54
C PRO A 492 11.63 -0.02 7.26
N ASP A 493 11.12 0.48 8.38
CA ASP A 493 10.13 -0.24 9.19
C ASP A 493 8.76 -0.36 8.49
N ASP A 494 8.42 0.65 7.68
CA ASP A 494 7.20 0.74 6.88
C ASP A 494 7.38 1.69 5.68
N ALA A 495 6.31 1.81 4.89
CA ALA A 495 6.26 2.71 3.74
C ALA A 495 6.47 4.18 4.14
N ALA A 496 6.08 4.62 5.33
CA ALA A 496 6.30 6.00 5.75
C ALA A 496 7.78 6.27 6.01
N ALA A 497 8.45 5.40 6.77
CA ALA A 497 9.89 5.47 6.99
C ALA A 497 10.67 5.46 5.66
N MET A 498 10.25 4.62 4.71
CA MET A 498 10.83 4.57 3.37
C MET A 498 10.64 5.89 2.61
N MET A 499 9.44 6.47 2.62
CA MET A 499 9.18 7.75 1.93
C MET A 499 9.93 8.92 2.56
N HIS A 500 10.18 8.88 3.87
CA HIS A 500 10.93 9.89 4.61
C HIS A 500 12.45 9.66 4.62
N ALA A 501 12.94 8.58 3.98
CA ALA A 501 14.37 8.33 3.88
C ALA A 501 15.09 9.50 3.19
N PRO A 502 16.15 10.08 3.82
CA PRO A 502 16.82 11.28 3.34
C PRO A 502 17.60 11.05 2.04
N SER A 503 18.04 9.81 1.79
CA SER A 503 18.75 9.41 0.58
C SER A 503 18.46 7.95 0.24
N PRO A 504 18.76 7.50 -1.00
CA PRO A 504 18.70 6.09 -1.34
C PRO A 504 19.58 5.22 -0.42
N ALA A 505 20.73 5.75 0.05
CA ALA A 505 21.65 5.03 0.92
C ALA A 505 21.04 4.68 2.28
N ALA A 506 20.11 5.53 2.77
CA ALA A 506 19.41 5.37 4.05
C ALA A 506 18.31 4.30 4.01
N LEU A 507 18.05 3.68 2.85
CA LEU A 507 17.16 2.52 2.76
C LEU A 507 17.83 1.23 3.27
N GLU A 508 19.15 1.22 3.46
CA GLU A 508 19.91 0.10 4.05
C GLU A 508 19.66 -1.28 3.41
N LEU A 509 19.31 -1.32 2.12
CA LEU A 509 19.00 -2.57 1.39
C LEU A 509 20.25 -3.28 0.83
N ARG A 510 21.44 -3.00 1.38
CA ARG A 510 22.72 -3.47 0.82
C ARG A 510 23.21 -4.81 1.36
N HIS A 511 22.52 -5.37 2.36
CA HIS A 511 22.90 -6.62 3.04
C HIS A 511 22.53 -7.86 2.21
N THR A 512 23.18 -8.02 1.05
CA THR A 512 22.85 -9.05 0.05
C THR A 512 23.62 -10.35 0.20
N GLU A 513 24.36 -10.56 1.29
CA GLU A 513 25.33 -11.66 1.43
C GLU A 513 24.69 -13.05 1.26
N ALA A 514 23.48 -13.25 1.80
CA ALA A 514 22.73 -14.50 1.64
C ALA A 514 22.26 -14.72 0.20
N LEU A 515 21.84 -13.64 -0.48
CA LEU A 515 21.44 -13.69 -1.90
C LEU A 515 22.66 -13.96 -2.79
N ASP A 516 23.79 -13.34 -2.49
CA ASP A 516 25.06 -13.54 -3.19
C ASP A 516 25.55 -14.99 -3.05
N GLN A 517 25.39 -15.61 -1.87
CA GLN A 517 25.72 -17.03 -1.69
C GLN A 517 24.82 -17.94 -2.55
N LEU A 518 23.51 -17.67 -2.64
CA LEU A 518 22.61 -18.43 -3.51
C LEU A 518 22.94 -18.23 -4.99
N ALA A 519 23.26 -16.99 -5.38
CA ALA A 519 23.62 -16.61 -6.73
C ALA A 519 24.90 -17.31 -7.23
N ALA A 520 25.85 -17.58 -6.33
CA ALA A 520 27.07 -18.32 -6.64
C ALA A 520 26.84 -19.84 -6.85
N GLY A 521 25.70 -20.37 -6.37
CA GLY A 521 25.34 -21.77 -6.50
C GLY A 521 24.73 -22.14 -7.86
N THR A 522 24.34 -23.42 -7.99
CA THR A 522 23.65 -23.99 -9.18
C THR A 522 22.18 -24.29 -8.93
N GLY A 523 21.63 -23.80 -7.81
CA GLY A 523 20.25 -24.04 -7.41
C GLY A 523 19.22 -23.46 -8.40
N PRO A 524 17.96 -23.92 -8.34
CA PRO A 524 16.92 -23.51 -9.29
C PRO A 524 16.64 -22.00 -9.29
N TYR A 525 16.93 -21.32 -8.17
CA TYR A 525 16.72 -19.88 -7.98
C TYR A 525 18.00 -19.04 -7.97
N ALA A 526 19.13 -19.58 -8.47
CA ALA A 526 20.39 -18.85 -8.49
C ALA A 526 20.32 -17.56 -9.36
N GLY A 527 19.56 -17.59 -10.46
CA GLY A 527 19.37 -16.43 -11.33
C GLY A 527 18.50 -15.34 -10.69
N GLU A 528 17.44 -15.74 -10.00
CA GLU A 528 16.54 -14.87 -9.23
C GLU A 528 17.29 -14.22 -8.07
N ALA A 529 18.07 -14.99 -7.32
CA ALA A 529 18.91 -14.45 -6.24
C ALA A 529 19.95 -13.43 -6.76
N ALA A 530 20.59 -13.71 -7.90
CA ALA A 530 21.53 -12.79 -8.54
C ALA A 530 20.83 -11.49 -8.97
N PHE A 531 19.63 -11.60 -9.56
CA PHE A 531 18.82 -10.46 -9.96
C PHE A 531 18.43 -9.61 -8.76
N ASP A 532 17.92 -10.23 -7.70
CA ASP A 532 17.44 -9.53 -6.50
C ASP A 532 18.59 -8.85 -5.74
N ALA A 533 19.76 -9.50 -5.64
CA ALA A 533 20.95 -8.88 -5.08
C ALA A 533 21.37 -7.63 -5.87
N ALA A 534 21.38 -7.70 -7.20
CA ALA A 534 21.68 -6.56 -8.07
C ALA A 534 20.64 -5.44 -7.94
N TRP A 535 19.36 -5.81 -7.89
CA TRP A 535 18.22 -4.90 -7.73
C TRP A 535 18.31 -4.10 -6.43
N LEU A 536 18.51 -4.76 -5.30
CA LEU A 536 18.60 -4.08 -4.00
C LEU A 536 19.82 -3.14 -3.92
N ARG A 537 20.97 -3.53 -4.49
CA ARG A 537 22.15 -2.66 -4.59
C ARG A 537 21.93 -1.45 -5.50
N GLN A 538 21.14 -1.60 -6.56
CA GLN A 538 20.75 -0.48 -7.43
C GLN A 538 19.81 0.49 -6.72
N LEU A 539 18.91 -0.01 -5.87
CA LEU A 539 17.94 0.81 -5.12
C LEU A 539 18.58 1.60 -3.96
N SER A 540 19.62 1.06 -3.33
CA SER A 540 20.24 1.63 -2.13
C SER A 540 21.76 1.89 -2.29
N PRO A 541 22.22 2.61 -3.34
CA PRO A 541 23.63 2.91 -3.53
C PRO A 541 24.21 3.65 -2.32
N PRO A 542 25.49 3.44 -1.97
CA PRO A 542 26.14 4.16 -0.87
C PRO A 542 26.29 5.66 -1.16
N GLU A 543 26.49 6.46 -0.12
CA GLU A 543 26.84 7.87 -0.27
C GLU A 543 28.17 8.01 -1.03
N GLY A 544 28.28 9.00 -1.92
CA GLY A 544 29.48 9.20 -2.73
C GLY A 544 29.75 8.09 -3.74
N VAL A 545 28.71 7.39 -4.20
CA VAL A 545 28.81 6.30 -5.18
C VAL A 545 29.57 6.72 -6.45
N THR A 546 30.45 5.83 -6.92
CA THR A 546 31.27 6.05 -8.12
C THR A 546 30.75 5.25 -9.31
N ALA A 547 31.26 5.56 -10.51
CA ALA A 547 30.99 4.76 -11.71
C ALA A 547 31.34 3.26 -11.55
N ALA A 548 32.30 2.92 -10.69
CA ALA A 548 32.69 1.54 -10.41
C ALA A 548 31.55 0.73 -9.77
N TRP A 549 30.77 1.34 -8.88
CA TRP A 549 29.62 0.69 -8.25
C TRP A 549 28.56 0.29 -9.28
N PHE A 550 28.18 1.22 -10.16
CA PHE A 550 27.17 0.92 -11.17
C PHE A 550 27.70 -0.01 -12.27
N THR A 551 29.01 -0.04 -12.50
CA THR A 551 29.66 -1.07 -13.34
C THR A 551 29.51 -2.46 -12.71
N ASP A 552 29.73 -2.59 -11.40
CA ASP A 552 29.49 -3.84 -10.65
C ASP A 552 28.01 -4.26 -10.68
N VAL A 553 27.07 -3.34 -10.41
CA VAL A 553 25.63 -3.60 -10.51
C VAL A 553 25.24 -4.08 -11.91
N SER A 554 25.77 -3.45 -12.96
CA SER A 554 25.55 -3.86 -14.35
C SER A 554 26.07 -5.28 -14.62
N ALA A 555 27.27 -5.62 -14.13
CA ALA A 555 27.83 -6.96 -14.25
C ALA A 555 26.97 -8.02 -13.55
N ARG A 556 26.44 -7.71 -12.36
CA ARG A 556 25.54 -8.59 -11.61
C ARG A 556 24.24 -8.87 -12.34
N PHE A 557 23.62 -7.85 -12.96
CA PHE A 557 22.44 -8.08 -13.81
C PHE A 557 22.75 -8.92 -15.05
N ARG A 558 23.93 -8.81 -15.65
CA ARG A 558 24.36 -9.67 -16.76
C ARG A 558 24.57 -11.11 -16.32
N ASP A 559 25.16 -11.33 -15.15
CA ASP A 559 25.28 -12.65 -14.53
C ASP A 559 23.89 -13.26 -14.27
N ALA A 560 22.97 -12.48 -13.67
CA ALA A 560 21.58 -12.90 -13.47
C ALA A 560 20.90 -13.31 -14.79
N LYS A 561 21.03 -12.49 -15.85
CA LYS A 561 20.51 -12.81 -17.20
C LYS A 561 20.99 -14.17 -17.72
N SER A 562 22.24 -14.54 -17.45
CA SER A 562 22.81 -15.81 -17.90
C SER A 562 22.22 -17.03 -17.19
N LYS A 563 21.75 -16.85 -15.95
CA LYS A 563 21.23 -17.89 -15.05
C LYS A 563 19.70 -18.00 -15.04
N LEU A 564 19.00 -16.88 -15.26
CA LEU A 564 17.55 -16.83 -15.29
C LEU A 564 16.99 -17.76 -16.37
N ARG A 565 15.82 -18.36 -16.12
CA ARG A 565 15.19 -19.30 -17.07
C ARG A 565 14.18 -18.61 -17.98
N ALA A 566 13.32 -17.78 -17.40
CA ALA A 566 12.23 -17.13 -18.12
C ALA A 566 12.74 -16.02 -19.08
N PRO A 567 12.30 -16.00 -20.36
CA PRO A 567 12.72 -14.99 -21.33
C PRO A 567 12.44 -13.55 -20.89
N GLU A 568 11.27 -13.30 -20.28
CA GLU A 568 10.90 -11.98 -19.76
C GLU A 568 11.82 -11.52 -18.64
N ALA A 569 12.18 -12.43 -17.72
CA ALA A 569 13.13 -12.16 -16.65
C ALA A 569 14.52 -11.84 -17.21
N LYS A 570 14.97 -12.55 -18.25
CA LYS A 570 16.23 -12.26 -18.96
C LYS A 570 16.21 -10.88 -19.63
N ALA A 571 15.10 -10.53 -20.29
CA ALA A 571 14.94 -9.22 -20.93
C ALA A 571 15.00 -8.10 -19.89
N ARG A 572 14.30 -8.27 -18.77
CA ARG A 572 14.31 -7.32 -17.65
C ARG A 572 15.70 -7.19 -17.02
N ALA A 573 16.43 -8.28 -16.83
CA ALA A 573 17.82 -8.25 -16.35
C ALA A 573 18.74 -7.50 -17.33
N ALA A 574 18.57 -7.71 -18.64
CA ALA A 574 19.33 -6.98 -19.67
C ALA A 574 19.07 -5.47 -19.60
N GLU A 575 17.80 -5.07 -19.58
CA GLU A 575 17.40 -3.66 -19.49
C GLU A 575 18.03 -2.99 -18.25
N ARG A 576 18.00 -3.66 -17.09
CA ARG A 576 18.57 -3.11 -15.86
C ARG A 576 20.08 -3.07 -15.85
N ALA A 577 20.75 -4.00 -16.52
CA ALA A 577 22.18 -3.93 -16.76
C ALA A 577 22.54 -2.68 -17.59
N ASP A 578 21.76 -2.38 -18.63
CA ASP A 578 22.00 -1.24 -19.52
C ASP A 578 21.71 0.09 -18.81
N VAL A 579 20.66 0.16 -17.98
CA VAL A 579 20.38 1.32 -17.11
C VAL A 579 21.54 1.57 -16.15
N ALA A 580 22.04 0.54 -15.47
CA ALA A 580 23.18 0.68 -14.56
C ALA A 580 24.44 1.15 -15.31
N GLU A 581 24.70 0.64 -16.51
CA GLU A 581 25.83 1.09 -17.33
C GLU A 581 25.67 2.56 -17.77
N ALA A 582 24.46 2.99 -18.15
CA ALA A 582 24.19 4.37 -18.49
C ALA A 582 24.48 5.31 -17.31
N ILE A 583 24.05 4.93 -16.10
CA ILE A 583 24.35 5.68 -14.87
C ILE A 583 25.87 5.72 -14.62
N ALA A 584 26.57 4.58 -14.79
CA ALA A 584 28.02 4.55 -14.65
C ALA A 584 28.73 5.50 -15.62
N LYS A 585 28.24 5.62 -16.86
CA LYS A 585 28.78 6.57 -17.86
C LYS A 585 28.55 8.02 -17.47
N THR A 586 27.42 8.34 -16.87
CA THR A 586 27.12 9.72 -16.41
C THR A 586 27.95 10.16 -15.20
N LEU A 587 28.53 9.21 -14.45
CA LEU A 587 29.36 9.47 -13.26
C LEU A 587 30.86 9.49 -13.54
N ARG A 588 31.27 9.25 -14.80
CA ARG A 588 32.66 9.40 -15.27
C ARG A 588 32.86 10.81 -15.78
#